data_AF-A0AA97F6E2-F1
#
_entry.id   AF-A0AA97F6E2-F1
#
_cell.length_a   1.000
_cell.length_b   1.000
_cell.length_c   1.000
_cell.angle_alpha   90.00
_cell.angle_beta   90.00
_cell.angle_gamma   90.00
#
_symmetry.space_group_name_H-M   'P 1'
#
loop_
_entity.id
_entity.type
_entity.pdbx_description
1 polymer ?
#
loop_
_entity_poly.entity_id
_entity_poly.type
_entity_poly.pdbx_seq_one_letter_code
_entity_poly.pdbx_strand_id
1 'polypeptide(L)'
;MSIIQNQNDIRDMARGAVFLGAGGGGDPQIGELFLHNQLAQGRKPNIVSAETLDDDAFVVSIAGVGAPTVLVEYLVSEAHLLDLLEKAEAFYGRKVDALISAEIGGANSMFPLALSASTGLPVIDADGMGRAFPHLEMTTFSVYGSKATPAIVTDELGNKVTLDLLTDRLAEETLRPVVAALGAMVFSAIYPMTAKFVKANAVHGSITHSLAIGRCIREGRDKSEDVFETLLQYLNQPDEDRHAKILFDGKIVDVSHETRDGWHWGKAVLRPLDNGPDEFEIEIQNEFIIARKNGEPAAVVPELIIVLDRETGEPMTAEMLRYGLRVKVVGYSSAEIMRRPECLEVWGPKAFGLDMDFMPISECVA
;
A
#
# COMPACT_ATOMS: atom_id res chain seq x y z
N MET A 1 -9.01 -7.44 21.50
CA MET A 1 -9.07 -8.80 20.92
C MET A 1 -8.46 -8.68 19.54
N SER A 2 -7.48 -9.52 19.15
CA SER A 2 -6.81 -9.36 17.84
C SER A 2 -7.82 -9.54 16.71
N ILE A 3 -7.73 -8.73 15.64
CA ILE A 3 -8.65 -8.82 14.49
C ILE A 3 -8.30 -9.97 13.55
N ILE A 4 -7.07 -10.50 13.62
CA ILE A 4 -6.61 -11.68 12.89
C ILE A 4 -6.74 -12.90 13.80
N GLN A 5 -7.61 -13.85 13.44
CA GLN A 5 -7.87 -15.06 14.23
C GLN A 5 -7.54 -16.35 13.48
N ASN A 6 -7.59 -16.33 12.16
CA ASN A 6 -7.37 -17.52 11.33
C ASN A 6 -6.64 -17.16 10.03
N GLN A 7 -6.30 -18.18 9.25
CA GLN A 7 -5.61 -18.01 7.96
C GLN A 7 -6.44 -17.23 6.93
N ASN A 8 -7.77 -17.31 6.97
CA ASN A 8 -8.60 -16.52 6.06
C ASN A 8 -8.51 -15.03 6.38
N ASP A 9 -8.39 -14.64 7.66
CA ASP A 9 -8.21 -13.22 8.00
C ASP A 9 -6.89 -12.67 7.42
N ILE A 10 -5.82 -13.47 7.41
CA ILE A 10 -4.54 -13.06 6.79
C ILE A 10 -4.71 -12.88 5.27
N ARG A 11 -5.37 -13.84 4.61
CA ARG A 11 -5.67 -13.76 3.16
C ARG A 11 -6.56 -12.59 2.80
N ASP A 12 -7.58 -12.34 3.62
CA ASP A 12 -8.53 -11.26 3.43
C ASP A 12 -7.81 -9.91 3.59
N MET A 13 -6.96 -9.76 4.61
CA MET A 13 -6.13 -8.57 4.77
C MET A 13 -5.10 -8.41 3.64
N ALA A 14 -4.47 -9.48 3.15
CA ALA A 14 -3.56 -9.41 2.00
C ALA A 14 -4.28 -8.96 0.73
N ARG A 15 -5.47 -9.51 0.47
CA ARG A 15 -6.32 -9.09 -0.65
C ARG A 15 -6.72 -7.62 -0.54
N GLY A 16 -7.14 -7.18 0.66
CA GLY A 16 -7.46 -5.78 0.91
C GLY A 16 -6.27 -4.84 0.72
N ALA A 17 -5.07 -5.28 1.08
CA ALA A 17 -3.84 -4.50 0.91
C ALA A 17 -3.50 -4.31 -0.57
N VAL A 18 -3.71 -5.33 -1.42
CA VAL A 18 -3.55 -5.18 -2.88
C VAL A 18 -4.63 -4.27 -3.46
N PHE A 19 -5.88 -4.40 -2.98
CA PHE A 19 -6.97 -3.50 -3.37
C PHE A 19 -6.63 -2.04 -3.07
N LEU A 20 -6.17 -1.75 -1.85
CA LEU A 20 -5.81 -0.40 -1.41
C LEU A 20 -4.48 0.09 -2.01
N GLY A 21 -3.59 -0.82 -2.43
CA GLY A 21 -2.31 -0.50 -3.05
C GLY A 21 -2.44 0.19 -4.41
N ALA A 22 -3.62 0.17 -5.05
CA ALA A 22 -3.89 0.83 -6.32
C ALA A 22 -2.80 0.52 -7.38
N GLY A 23 -2.45 -0.76 -7.50
CA GLY A 23 -1.42 -1.26 -8.42
C GLY A 23 -0.04 -1.45 -7.79
N GLY A 24 0.26 -0.81 -6.66
CA GLY A 24 1.58 -0.86 -6.02
C GLY A 24 1.62 -1.60 -4.68
N GLY A 25 2.67 -1.30 -3.91
CA GLY A 25 2.96 -1.93 -2.61
C GLY A 25 3.59 -3.32 -2.68
N GLY A 26 3.73 -3.88 -3.89
CA GLY A 26 4.29 -5.21 -4.14
C GLY A 26 3.37 -6.37 -3.74
N ASP A 27 3.72 -7.58 -4.19
CA ASP A 27 2.95 -8.78 -3.90
C ASP A 27 2.97 -9.12 -2.40
N PRO A 28 1.82 -9.16 -1.70
CA PRO A 28 1.75 -9.45 -0.28
C PRO A 28 2.08 -10.90 0.08
N GLN A 29 2.22 -11.80 -0.91
CA GLN A 29 2.33 -13.25 -0.69
C GLN A 29 3.43 -13.62 0.31
N ILE A 30 4.60 -12.96 0.25
CA ILE A 30 5.71 -13.25 1.16
C ILE A 30 5.33 -12.88 2.61
N GLY A 31 4.71 -11.73 2.80
CA GLY A 31 4.21 -11.30 4.11
C GLY A 31 3.09 -12.21 4.63
N GLU A 32 2.19 -12.64 3.74
CA GLU A 32 1.15 -13.61 4.04
C GLU A 32 1.73 -14.95 4.53
N LEU A 33 2.70 -15.51 3.79
CA LEU A 33 3.35 -16.78 4.14
C LEU A 33 4.01 -16.70 5.52
N PHE A 34 4.66 -15.57 5.81
CA PHE A 34 5.25 -15.32 7.12
C PHE A 34 4.17 -15.34 8.22
N LEU A 35 3.09 -14.57 8.07
CA LEU A 35 2.02 -14.50 9.05
C LEU A 35 1.32 -15.84 9.26
N HIS A 36 1.12 -16.64 8.21
CA HIS A 36 0.60 -18.01 8.34
C HIS A 36 1.50 -18.89 9.20
N ASN A 37 2.81 -18.81 9.00
CA ASN A 37 3.79 -19.55 9.80
C ASN A 37 3.76 -19.11 11.27
N GLN A 38 3.63 -17.81 11.55
CA GLN A 38 3.50 -17.30 12.91
C GLN A 38 2.20 -17.80 13.57
N LEU A 39 1.08 -17.75 12.85
CA LEU A 39 -0.22 -18.20 13.34
C LEU A 39 -0.22 -19.70 13.65
N ALA A 40 0.43 -20.52 12.82
CA ALA A 40 0.60 -21.95 13.06
C ALA A 40 1.38 -22.26 14.36
N GLN A 41 2.22 -21.32 14.81
CA GLN A 41 2.95 -21.40 16.08
C GLN A 41 2.19 -20.78 17.26
N GLY A 42 0.92 -20.40 17.07
CA GLY A 42 0.09 -19.75 18.09
C GLY A 42 0.44 -18.28 18.33
N ARG A 43 1.25 -17.67 17.47
CA ARG A 43 1.65 -16.27 17.53
C ARG A 43 0.78 -15.43 16.58
N LYS A 44 0.41 -14.23 16.99
CA LYS A 44 -0.42 -13.33 16.18
C LYS A 44 -0.04 -11.88 16.41
N PRO A 45 -0.16 -11.02 15.39
CA PRO A 45 0.10 -9.59 15.57
C PRO A 45 -0.88 -8.96 16.55
N ASN A 46 -0.37 -7.98 17.28
CA ASN A 46 -1.10 -7.17 18.24
C ASN A 46 -1.52 -5.84 17.61
N ILE A 47 -2.67 -5.82 16.95
CA ILE A 47 -3.17 -4.61 16.29
C ILE A 47 -3.95 -3.77 17.32
N VAL A 48 -3.61 -2.48 17.42
CA VAL A 48 -4.17 -1.54 18.40
C VAL A 48 -4.58 -0.22 17.74
N SER A 49 -5.53 0.50 18.35
CA SER A 49 -5.79 1.89 17.97
C SER A 49 -4.69 2.79 18.51
N ALA A 50 -4.29 3.82 17.75
CA ALA A 50 -3.34 4.85 18.19
C ALA A 50 -3.75 5.48 19.54
N GLU A 51 -5.05 5.62 19.79
CA GLU A 51 -5.62 6.20 21.02
C GLU A 51 -5.29 5.41 22.30
N THR A 52 -4.89 4.15 22.16
CA THR A 52 -4.53 3.30 23.30
C THR A 52 -3.08 3.49 23.77
N LEU A 53 -2.26 4.18 22.98
CA LEU A 53 -0.86 4.46 23.28
C LEU A 53 -0.69 5.79 24.01
N ASP A 54 0.28 5.85 24.92
CA ASP A 54 0.73 7.09 25.53
C ASP A 54 1.30 8.04 24.45
N ASP A 55 1.04 9.34 24.59
CA ASP A 55 1.38 10.35 23.59
C ASP A 55 2.88 10.39 23.21
N ASP A 56 3.77 10.04 24.13
CA ASP A 56 5.22 10.02 23.98
C ASP A 56 5.80 8.65 23.61
N ALA A 57 4.95 7.64 23.37
CA ALA A 57 5.35 6.33 22.87
C ALA A 57 6.10 6.48 21.54
N PHE A 58 7.26 5.82 21.44
CA PHE A 58 8.12 5.87 20.27
C PHE A 58 7.62 4.90 19.19
N VAL A 59 7.24 5.45 18.05
CA VAL A 59 6.70 4.72 16.92
C VAL A 59 7.69 4.78 15.77
N VAL A 60 7.93 3.63 15.12
CA VAL A 60 8.70 3.57 13.88
C VAL A 60 7.94 2.75 12.84
N SER A 61 8.23 3.02 11.56
CA SER A 61 7.75 2.18 10.48
C SER A 61 8.81 1.20 10.02
N ILE A 62 8.40 -0.04 9.76
CA ILE A 62 9.23 -1.07 9.14
C ILE A 62 8.73 -1.29 7.72
N ALA A 63 9.61 -1.06 6.75
CA ALA A 63 9.28 -1.16 5.33
C ALA A 63 10.40 -1.85 4.54
N GLY A 64 9.99 -2.63 3.53
CA GLY A 64 10.89 -3.14 2.50
C GLY A 64 11.12 -2.07 1.44
N VAL A 65 12.36 -1.93 0.99
CA VAL A 65 12.74 -1.02 -0.10
C VAL A 65 13.49 -1.84 -1.15
N GLY A 66 13.01 -1.80 -2.38
CA GLY A 66 13.62 -2.57 -3.46
C GLY A 66 12.72 -2.73 -4.67
N ALA A 67 13.14 -3.61 -5.57
CA ALA A 67 12.37 -3.92 -6.77
C ALA A 67 11.22 -4.89 -6.42
N PRO A 68 9.95 -4.57 -6.74
CA PRO A 68 8.83 -5.49 -6.53
C PRO A 68 9.05 -6.86 -7.19
N THR A 69 9.70 -6.89 -8.36
CA THR A 69 10.03 -8.13 -9.08
C THR A 69 11.05 -9.01 -8.36
N VAL A 70 11.83 -8.46 -7.42
CA VAL A 70 12.73 -9.24 -6.56
C VAL A 70 11.99 -9.73 -5.32
N LEU A 71 11.06 -8.91 -4.80
CA LEU A 71 10.29 -9.24 -3.60
C LEU A 71 9.57 -10.58 -3.71
N VAL A 72 9.05 -10.94 -4.89
CA VAL A 72 8.33 -12.21 -5.12
C VAL A 72 9.18 -13.47 -4.86
N GLU A 73 10.51 -13.38 -4.89
CA GLU A 73 11.43 -14.49 -4.57
C GLU A 73 12.26 -14.24 -3.30
N TYR A 74 12.20 -13.03 -2.73
CA TYR A 74 12.97 -12.64 -1.56
C TYR A 74 12.18 -12.92 -0.27
N LEU A 75 12.36 -14.11 0.28
CA LEU A 75 11.70 -14.52 1.52
C LEU A 75 12.18 -13.68 2.72
N VAL A 76 11.24 -13.08 3.44
CA VAL A 76 11.52 -12.32 4.65
C VAL A 76 11.86 -13.27 5.80
N SER A 77 13.04 -13.11 6.39
CA SER A 77 13.47 -13.89 7.54
C SER A 77 13.02 -13.26 8.86
N GLU A 78 12.52 -14.08 9.78
CA GLU A 78 12.20 -13.64 11.16
C GLU A 78 13.45 -13.10 11.85
N ALA A 79 14.60 -13.76 11.64
CA ALA A 79 15.87 -13.34 12.22
C ALA A 79 16.29 -11.94 11.74
N HIS A 80 16.04 -11.63 10.46
CA HIS A 80 16.38 -10.33 9.90
C HIS A 80 15.48 -9.21 10.45
N LEU A 81 14.16 -9.43 10.56
CA LEU A 81 13.27 -8.42 11.15
C LEU A 81 13.62 -8.14 12.63
N LEU A 82 14.01 -9.16 13.38
CA LEU A 82 14.45 -9.01 14.78
C LEU A 82 15.79 -8.26 14.87
N ASP A 83 16.75 -8.57 14.01
CA ASP A 83 18.05 -7.88 13.95
C ASP A 83 17.88 -6.41 13.53
N LEU A 84 16.99 -6.11 12.57
CA LEU A 84 16.63 -4.75 12.20
C LEU A 84 16.06 -3.97 13.40
N LEU A 85 15.12 -4.57 14.14
CA LEU A 85 14.55 -3.94 15.34
C LEU A 85 15.63 -3.64 16.39
N GLU A 86 16.48 -4.62 16.70
CA GLU A 86 17.57 -4.43 17.68
C GLU A 86 18.52 -3.30 17.25
N LYS A 87 18.94 -3.30 15.98
CA LYS A 87 19.81 -2.27 15.42
C LYS A 87 19.12 -0.91 15.38
N ALA A 88 17.82 -0.85 15.12
CA ALA A 88 17.03 0.38 15.15
C ALA A 88 16.95 0.96 16.56
N GLU A 89 16.63 0.16 17.57
CA GLU A 89 16.59 0.60 18.96
C GLU A 89 17.95 1.10 19.45
N ALA A 90 19.04 0.43 19.05
CA ALA A 90 20.40 0.87 19.33
C ALA A 90 20.76 2.18 18.62
N PHE A 91 20.32 2.34 17.36
CA PHE A 91 20.56 3.54 16.55
C PHE A 91 19.80 4.77 17.08
N TYR A 92 18.51 4.62 17.39
CA TYR A 92 17.70 5.70 17.97
C TYR A 92 17.99 5.93 19.46
N GLY A 93 18.68 5.01 20.13
CA GLY A 93 19.00 5.09 21.54
C GLY A 93 17.77 4.93 22.46
N ARG A 94 16.69 4.36 21.95
CA ARG A 94 15.42 4.14 22.66
C ARG A 94 14.72 2.88 22.15
N LYS A 95 14.01 2.19 23.04
CA LYS A 95 13.13 1.07 22.71
C LYS A 95 11.94 1.53 21.87
N VAL A 96 11.56 0.72 20.88
CA VAL A 96 10.36 0.97 20.06
C VAL A 96 9.15 0.54 20.88
N ASP A 97 8.20 1.46 21.05
CA ASP A 97 6.98 1.21 21.83
C ASP A 97 5.85 0.68 20.92
N ALA A 98 5.82 1.07 19.64
CA ALA A 98 4.86 0.57 18.65
C ALA A 98 5.40 0.63 17.21
N LEU A 99 4.79 -0.16 16.33
CA LEU A 99 5.06 -0.21 14.90
C LEU A 99 3.90 0.42 14.12
N ILE A 100 4.18 0.94 12.93
CA ILE A 100 3.17 1.43 11.99
C ILE A 100 3.59 1.12 10.54
N SER A 101 2.63 0.89 9.65
CA SER A 101 2.93 0.74 8.22
C SER A 101 3.20 2.11 7.60
N ALA A 102 4.21 2.21 6.74
CA ALA A 102 4.41 3.43 5.95
C ALA A 102 3.28 3.58 4.94
N GLU A 103 2.83 2.46 4.38
CA GLU A 103 1.74 2.36 3.43
C GLU A 103 0.90 1.10 3.71
N ILE A 104 -0.40 1.14 3.38
CA ILE A 104 -1.28 -0.04 3.48
C ILE A 104 -1.20 -0.94 2.24
N GLY A 105 -0.51 -0.50 1.19
CA GLY A 105 -0.39 -1.26 -0.06
C GLY A 105 0.47 -2.51 0.06
N GLY A 106 -0.06 -3.63 -0.44
CA GLY A 106 0.73 -4.82 -0.76
C GLY A 106 1.52 -5.43 0.40
N ALA A 107 2.81 -5.69 0.17
CA ALA A 107 3.69 -6.36 1.13
C ALA A 107 4.11 -5.45 2.30
N ASN A 108 4.23 -4.15 2.08
CA ASN A 108 4.67 -3.21 3.12
C ASN A 108 3.68 -3.11 4.28
N SER A 109 2.39 -3.40 4.05
CA SER A 109 1.42 -3.53 5.14
C SER A 109 1.66 -4.75 6.05
N MET A 110 2.44 -5.74 5.58
CA MET A 110 2.62 -7.02 6.25
C MET A 110 3.87 -7.05 7.13
N PHE A 111 4.92 -6.30 6.83
CA PHE A 111 6.17 -6.37 7.59
C PHE A 111 6.04 -5.92 9.05
N PRO A 112 5.31 -4.83 9.39
CA PRO A 112 5.04 -4.50 10.79
C PRO A 112 4.26 -5.60 11.53
N LEU A 113 3.30 -6.21 10.84
CA LEU A 113 2.50 -7.31 11.40
C LEU A 113 3.34 -8.57 11.62
N ALA A 114 4.25 -8.89 10.69
CA ALA A 114 5.20 -9.98 10.81
C ALA A 114 6.09 -9.80 12.05
N LEU A 115 6.72 -8.63 12.19
CA LEU A 115 7.55 -8.32 13.36
C LEU A 115 6.75 -8.33 14.66
N SER A 116 5.52 -7.80 14.66
CA SER A 116 4.61 -7.85 15.81
C SER A 116 4.25 -9.26 16.22
N ALA A 117 3.96 -10.16 15.27
CA ALA A 117 3.67 -11.55 15.59
C ALA A 117 4.85 -12.24 16.29
N SER A 118 6.08 -11.89 15.92
CA SER A 118 7.30 -12.42 16.54
C SER A 118 7.61 -11.81 17.92
N THR A 119 7.39 -10.51 18.09
CA THR A 119 7.86 -9.74 19.27
C THR A 119 6.78 -9.39 20.29
N GLY A 120 5.51 -9.38 19.87
CA GLY A 120 4.38 -8.88 20.65
C GLY A 120 4.23 -7.35 20.63
N LEU A 121 5.11 -6.62 19.93
CA LEU A 121 4.99 -5.15 19.79
C LEU A 121 3.63 -4.78 19.17
N PRO A 122 2.98 -3.72 19.66
CA PRO A 122 1.74 -3.26 19.06
C PRO A 122 1.97 -2.70 17.66
N VAL A 123 1.07 -3.01 16.73
CA VAL A 123 0.98 -2.34 15.41
C VAL A 123 -0.23 -1.43 15.46
N ILE A 124 -0.01 -0.16 15.16
CA ILE A 124 -1.10 0.82 15.08
C ILE A 124 -1.94 0.50 13.84
N ASP A 125 -3.26 0.42 14.00
CA ASP A 125 -4.23 0.33 12.90
C ASP A 125 -4.31 1.66 12.16
N ALA A 126 -3.24 1.99 11.45
CA ALA A 126 -3.08 3.17 10.63
C ALA A 126 -1.88 2.99 9.69
N ASP A 127 -1.80 3.85 8.67
CA ASP A 127 -0.60 3.98 7.84
C ASP A 127 -0.37 5.43 7.41
N GLY A 128 0.73 5.67 6.67
CA GLY A 128 1.13 6.99 6.23
C GLY A 128 0.58 7.42 4.87
N MET A 129 -0.05 6.53 4.11
CA MET A 129 -0.41 6.81 2.70
C MET A 129 -1.89 6.57 2.37
N GLY A 130 -2.58 5.67 3.07
CA GLY A 130 -3.95 5.22 2.74
C GLY A 130 -4.06 4.40 1.45
N ARG A 131 -2.96 4.30 0.70
CA ARG A 131 -2.71 3.51 -0.51
C ARG A 131 -1.21 3.23 -0.60
N ALA A 132 -0.68 2.87 -1.77
CA ALA A 132 0.76 2.92 -2.06
C ALA A 132 1.13 4.17 -2.87
N PHE A 133 2.37 4.62 -2.70
CA PHE A 133 3.01 5.67 -3.48
C PHE A 133 4.50 5.39 -3.72
N PRO A 134 5.10 5.94 -4.78
CA PRO A 134 6.45 5.57 -5.16
C PRO A 134 7.54 6.09 -4.21
N HIS A 135 7.40 7.30 -3.65
CA HIS A 135 8.49 8.01 -2.99
C HIS A 135 8.29 8.17 -1.48
N LEU A 136 9.39 8.24 -0.72
CA LEU A 136 9.34 8.44 0.74
C LEU A 136 8.62 9.73 1.15
N GLU A 137 8.79 10.84 0.43
CA GLU A 137 8.08 12.08 0.77
C GLU A 137 6.55 11.97 0.66
N MET A 138 6.03 10.97 -0.06
CA MET A 138 4.60 10.76 -0.30
C MET A 138 3.92 10.04 0.87
N THR A 139 4.23 10.45 2.11
CA THR A 139 3.49 10.05 3.32
C THR A 139 2.90 11.26 4.05
N THR A 140 1.76 11.09 4.71
CA THR A 140 1.23 12.10 5.63
C THR A 140 2.25 12.42 6.73
N PHE A 141 3.09 11.45 7.09
CA PHE A 141 4.18 11.67 8.05
C PHE A 141 5.12 12.78 7.56
N SER A 142 5.63 12.65 6.33
CA SER A 142 6.49 13.66 5.69
C SER A 142 5.77 15.00 5.52
N VAL A 143 4.53 15.00 5.02
CA VAL A 143 3.72 16.21 4.82
C VAL A 143 3.58 17.02 6.11
N TYR A 144 3.31 16.35 7.23
CA TYR A 144 3.11 17.00 8.53
C TYR A 144 4.38 17.12 9.38
N GLY A 145 5.56 16.80 8.81
CA GLY A 145 6.86 17.18 9.37
C GLY A 145 7.67 16.07 10.05
N SER A 146 7.26 14.81 9.97
CA SER A 146 8.09 13.66 10.34
C SER A 146 8.80 13.10 9.10
N LYS A 147 10.12 13.32 9.03
CA LYS A 147 10.95 12.82 7.93
C LYS A 147 11.16 11.32 8.04
N ALA A 148 11.42 10.68 6.90
CA ALA A 148 11.82 9.27 6.82
C ALA A 148 13.14 9.02 7.55
N THR A 149 14.02 10.03 7.60
CA THR A 149 15.35 9.97 8.22
C THR A 149 15.44 10.83 9.50
N PRO A 150 16.31 10.50 10.48
CA PRO A 150 17.36 9.49 10.45
C PRO A 150 16.80 8.07 10.34
N ALA A 151 17.35 7.26 9.44
CA ALA A 151 16.88 5.93 9.11
C ALA A 151 18.01 4.91 9.20
N ILE A 152 17.63 3.67 9.44
CA ILE A 152 18.53 2.53 9.37
C ILE A 152 17.98 1.51 8.36
N VAL A 153 18.88 0.96 7.56
CA VAL A 153 18.60 0.01 6.49
C VAL A 153 19.52 -1.19 6.63
N THR A 154 18.98 -2.39 6.48
CA THR A 154 19.72 -3.66 6.56
C THR A 154 19.37 -4.60 5.42
N ASP A 155 20.34 -5.43 5.02
CA ASP A 155 20.11 -6.59 4.16
C ASP A 155 20.16 -7.91 4.97
N GLU A 156 19.75 -9.01 4.35
CA GLU A 156 19.77 -10.35 4.98
C GLU A 156 21.19 -10.85 5.34
N LEU A 157 22.25 -10.23 4.82
CA LEU A 157 23.63 -10.56 5.16
C LEU A 157 24.11 -9.83 6.42
N GLY A 158 23.26 -8.96 6.99
CA GLY A 158 23.55 -8.19 8.18
C GLY A 158 24.31 -6.89 7.92
N ASN A 159 24.51 -6.51 6.64
CA ASN A 159 25.04 -5.19 6.30
C ASN A 159 24.07 -4.12 6.82
N LYS A 160 24.62 -2.96 7.16
CA LYS A 160 23.85 -1.85 7.73
C LYS A 160 24.29 -0.54 7.09
N VAL A 161 23.30 0.24 6.65
CA VAL A 161 23.47 1.61 6.20
C VAL A 161 22.58 2.51 7.04
N THR A 162 23.12 3.64 7.48
CA THR A 162 22.36 4.70 8.16
C THR A 162 22.25 5.90 7.24
N LEU A 163 21.08 6.51 7.18
CA LEU A 163 20.78 7.66 6.35
C LEU A 163 20.28 8.79 7.25
N ASP A 164 20.87 9.97 7.14
CA ASP A 164 20.40 11.21 7.79
C ASP A 164 20.52 12.33 6.75
N LEU A 165 19.40 12.65 6.09
CA LEU A 165 19.38 13.53 4.92
C LEU A 165 18.43 14.70 5.15
N LEU A 166 18.69 15.78 4.41
CA LEU A 166 17.94 17.03 4.55
C LEU A 166 16.46 16.90 4.16
N THR A 167 16.14 16.05 3.18
CA THR A 167 14.77 15.85 2.67
C THR A 167 14.53 14.38 2.36
N ASP A 168 13.28 13.96 2.40
CA ASP A 168 12.91 12.57 2.09
C ASP A 168 13.13 12.24 0.61
N ARG A 169 12.98 13.23 -0.28
CA ARG A 169 13.35 13.10 -1.69
C ARG A 169 14.83 12.74 -1.87
N LEU A 170 15.71 13.45 -1.16
CA LEU A 170 17.15 13.16 -1.21
C LEU A 170 17.47 11.81 -0.55
N ALA A 171 16.75 11.44 0.52
CA ALA A 171 16.89 10.14 1.14
C ALA A 171 16.52 9.01 0.15
N GLU A 172 15.42 9.16 -0.58
CA GLU A 172 14.95 8.23 -1.61
C GLU A 172 15.97 8.08 -2.75
N GLU A 173 16.43 9.20 -3.32
CA GLU A 173 17.42 9.23 -4.39
C GLU A 173 18.79 8.65 -3.96
N THR A 174 19.14 8.80 -2.68
CA THR A 174 20.38 8.25 -2.11
C THR A 174 20.24 6.75 -1.80
N LEU A 175 19.08 6.32 -1.31
CA LEU A 175 18.84 4.94 -0.90
C LEU A 175 18.77 4.00 -2.11
N ARG A 176 18.13 4.41 -3.22
CA ARG A 176 18.00 3.57 -4.43
C ARG A 176 19.29 2.92 -4.93
N PRO A 177 20.40 3.65 -5.18
CA PRO A 177 21.65 3.02 -5.59
C PRO A 177 22.27 2.13 -4.49
N VAL A 178 22.04 2.45 -3.21
CA VAL A 178 22.46 1.58 -2.09
C VAL A 178 21.71 0.25 -2.14
N VAL A 179 20.38 0.27 -2.31
CA VAL A 179 19.58 -0.95 -2.43
C VAL A 179 20.04 -1.80 -3.61
N ALA A 180 20.31 -1.18 -4.76
CA ALA A 180 20.84 -1.89 -5.91
C ALA A 180 22.18 -2.59 -5.61
N ALA A 181 23.07 -1.93 -4.86
CA ALA A 181 24.35 -2.50 -4.45
C ALA A 181 24.21 -3.64 -3.40
N LEU A 182 23.15 -3.63 -2.60
CA LEU A 182 22.87 -4.62 -1.55
C LEU A 182 21.98 -5.79 -2.03
N GLY A 183 21.83 -5.98 -3.35
CA GLY A 183 21.08 -7.11 -3.91
C GLY A 183 19.61 -6.79 -4.23
N ALA A 184 19.29 -5.51 -4.44
CA ALA A 184 18.00 -5.01 -4.92
C ALA A 184 16.79 -5.17 -3.98
N MET A 185 17.02 -5.59 -2.73
CA MET A 185 16.02 -5.61 -1.66
C MET A 185 16.68 -5.41 -0.30
N VAL A 186 16.13 -4.52 0.51
CA VAL A 186 16.56 -4.23 1.88
C VAL A 186 15.35 -3.96 2.77
N PHE A 187 15.53 -4.02 4.09
CA PHE A 187 14.51 -3.65 5.07
C PHE A 187 14.98 -2.43 5.85
N SER A 188 14.04 -1.60 6.26
CA SER A 188 14.35 -0.31 6.86
C SER A 188 13.47 -0.03 8.08
N ALA A 189 14.04 0.70 9.04
CA ALA A 189 13.29 1.36 10.09
C ALA A 189 13.36 2.87 9.85
N ILE A 190 12.21 3.45 9.52
CA ILE A 190 12.05 4.82 9.03
C ILE A 190 10.91 5.52 9.79
N TYR A 191 10.79 6.84 9.61
CA TYR A 191 9.77 7.68 10.25
C TYR A 191 9.73 7.54 11.78
N PRO A 192 10.81 7.92 12.49
CA PRO A 192 10.76 8.01 13.94
C PRO A 192 9.72 9.06 14.38
N MET A 193 8.69 8.62 15.09
CA MET A 193 7.53 9.41 15.48
C MET A 193 7.15 9.21 16.94
N THR A 194 6.31 10.11 17.46
CA THR A 194 5.57 9.87 18.70
C THR A 194 4.14 9.41 18.37
N ALA A 195 3.51 8.65 19.26
CA ALA A 195 2.11 8.27 19.06
C ALA A 195 1.19 9.50 18.97
N LYS A 196 1.49 10.60 19.68
CA LYS A 196 0.77 11.88 19.52
C LYS A 196 0.77 12.38 18.08
N PHE A 197 1.92 12.29 17.39
CA PHE A 197 2.01 12.67 15.99
C PHE A 197 1.15 11.75 15.11
N VAL A 198 1.23 10.43 15.35
CA VAL A 198 0.44 9.43 14.61
C VAL A 198 -1.07 9.67 14.78
N LYS A 199 -1.55 9.92 16.00
CA LYS A 199 -2.97 10.24 16.28
C LYS A 199 -3.47 11.40 15.42
N ALA A 200 -2.65 12.44 15.24
CA ALA A 200 -3.04 13.63 14.50
C ALA A 200 -2.92 13.48 12.97
N ASN A 201 -1.95 12.71 12.48
CA ASN A 201 -1.49 12.83 11.10
C ASN A 201 -1.54 11.53 10.28
N ALA A 202 -1.81 10.37 10.87
CA ALA A 202 -1.90 9.11 10.13
C ALA A 202 -3.26 8.90 9.45
N VAL A 203 -3.31 8.00 8.47
CA VAL A 203 -4.56 7.46 7.92
C VAL A 203 -5.01 6.31 8.82
N HIS A 204 -5.96 6.56 9.71
CA HIS A 204 -6.42 5.57 10.70
C HIS A 204 -7.36 4.52 10.12
N GLY A 205 -7.36 3.33 10.72
CA GLY A 205 -8.26 2.22 10.40
C GLY A 205 -7.89 1.43 9.15
N SER A 206 -6.73 1.68 8.55
CA SER A 206 -6.38 1.11 7.25
C SER A 206 -6.16 -0.41 7.27
N ILE A 207 -5.69 -1.00 8.39
CA ILE A 207 -5.54 -2.45 8.53
C ILE A 207 -6.91 -3.11 8.67
N THR A 208 -7.77 -2.56 9.53
CA THR A 208 -9.15 -3.07 9.70
C THR A 208 -9.95 -2.94 8.41
N HIS A 209 -9.81 -1.83 7.70
CA HIS A 209 -10.48 -1.59 6.41
C HIS A 209 -9.99 -2.57 5.33
N SER A 210 -8.67 -2.79 5.25
CA SER A 210 -8.08 -3.80 4.37
C SER A 210 -8.66 -5.19 4.63
N LEU A 211 -8.67 -5.64 5.89
CA LEU A 211 -9.28 -6.91 6.28
C LEU A 211 -10.76 -7.01 5.87
N ALA A 212 -11.53 -5.95 6.07
CA ALA A 212 -12.95 -5.92 5.73
C ALA A 212 -13.20 -5.98 4.21
N ILE A 213 -12.40 -5.29 3.40
CA ILE A 213 -12.47 -5.36 1.93
C ILE A 213 -12.22 -6.79 1.45
N GLY A 214 -11.12 -7.41 1.85
CA GLY A 214 -10.82 -8.75 1.36
C GLY A 214 -11.80 -9.81 1.85
N ARG A 215 -12.35 -9.62 3.05
CA ARG A 215 -13.46 -10.45 3.58
C ARG A 215 -14.71 -10.28 2.74
N CYS A 216 -15.08 -9.05 2.38
CA CYS A 216 -16.22 -8.78 1.51
C CYS A 216 -16.08 -9.51 0.17
N ILE A 217 -14.89 -9.44 -0.45
CA ILE A 217 -14.62 -10.14 -1.72
C ILE A 217 -14.72 -11.66 -1.55
N ARG A 218 -14.09 -12.23 -0.52
CA ARG A 218 -14.13 -13.69 -0.27
C ARG A 218 -15.56 -14.17 -0.01
N GLU A 219 -16.29 -13.49 0.87
CA GLU A 219 -17.64 -13.89 1.24
C GLU A 219 -18.64 -13.76 0.08
N GLY A 220 -18.50 -12.73 -0.75
CA GLY A 220 -19.29 -12.60 -1.98
C GLY A 220 -19.13 -13.83 -2.89
N ARG A 221 -17.88 -14.31 -3.06
CA ARG A 221 -17.60 -15.55 -3.81
C ARG A 221 -18.19 -16.78 -3.14
N ASP A 222 -17.91 -16.95 -1.84
CA ASP A 222 -18.34 -18.13 -1.07
C ASP A 222 -19.87 -18.28 -1.08
N LYS A 223 -20.60 -17.17 -1.08
CA LYS A 223 -22.07 -17.11 -1.12
C LYS A 223 -22.65 -17.07 -2.55
N SER A 224 -21.79 -17.06 -3.59
CA SER A 224 -22.21 -16.89 -5.00
C SER A 224 -23.06 -15.64 -5.25
N GLU A 225 -22.75 -14.56 -4.53
CA GLU A 225 -23.32 -13.23 -4.73
C GLU A 225 -22.54 -12.47 -5.82
N ASP A 226 -23.06 -11.34 -6.32
CA ASP A 226 -22.27 -10.44 -7.16
C ASP A 226 -21.24 -9.72 -6.27
N VAL A 227 -19.98 -10.17 -6.39
CA VAL A 227 -18.84 -9.64 -5.63
C VAL A 227 -18.73 -8.12 -5.75
N PHE A 228 -19.02 -7.55 -6.92
CA PHE A 228 -18.89 -6.11 -7.14
C PHE A 228 -20.04 -5.35 -6.50
N GLU A 229 -21.26 -5.90 -6.51
CA GLU A 229 -22.38 -5.29 -5.80
C GLU A 229 -22.12 -5.24 -4.30
N THR A 230 -21.75 -6.37 -3.68
CA THR A 230 -21.46 -6.45 -2.24
C THR A 230 -20.28 -5.53 -1.87
N LEU A 231 -19.24 -5.50 -2.70
CA LEU A 231 -18.08 -4.62 -2.50
C LEU A 231 -18.47 -3.14 -2.59
N LEU A 232 -19.21 -2.72 -3.62
CA LEU A 232 -19.65 -1.34 -3.75
C LEU A 232 -20.59 -0.92 -2.62
N GLN A 233 -21.44 -1.81 -2.13
CA GLN A 233 -22.28 -1.56 -0.94
C GLN A 233 -21.43 -1.33 0.30
N TYR A 234 -20.37 -2.12 0.51
CA TYR A 234 -19.44 -1.94 1.62
C TYR A 234 -18.65 -0.63 1.51
N LEU A 235 -18.15 -0.29 0.31
CA LEU A 235 -17.30 0.88 0.10
C LEU A 235 -18.06 2.21 0.09
N ASN A 236 -19.37 2.20 -0.21
CA ASN A 236 -20.24 3.39 -0.24
C ASN A 236 -21.12 3.48 1.02
N GLN A 237 -20.61 3.08 2.18
CA GLN A 237 -21.37 3.26 3.42
C GLN A 237 -21.61 4.76 3.70
N PRO A 238 -22.83 5.17 4.10
CA PRO A 238 -23.19 6.59 4.21
C PRO A 238 -22.36 7.41 5.20
N ASP A 239 -21.78 6.75 6.19
CA ASP A 239 -21.00 7.38 7.25
C ASP A 239 -19.54 7.65 6.85
N GLU A 240 -19.12 7.19 5.65
CA GLU A 240 -17.80 7.47 5.08
C GLU A 240 -17.94 8.49 3.93
N ASP A 241 -17.19 9.61 3.99
CA ASP A 241 -17.06 10.55 2.86
C ASP A 241 -16.14 9.97 1.76
N ARG A 242 -16.50 8.77 1.27
CA ARG A 242 -15.78 8.03 0.24
C ARG A 242 -16.77 7.44 -0.75
N HIS A 243 -16.42 7.51 -2.03
CA HIS A 243 -17.27 7.03 -3.11
C HIS A 243 -16.54 5.97 -3.93
N ALA A 244 -17.22 4.87 -4.23
CA ALA A 244 -16.74 3.83 -5.12
C ALA A 244 -17.68 3.60 -6.29
N LYS A 245 -17.13 3.40 -7.50
CA LYS A 245 -17.92 3.06 -8.70
C LYS A 245 -17.11 2.18 -9.66
N ILE A 246 -17.79 1.39 -10.48
CA ILE A 246 -17.16 0.71 -11.61
C ILE A 246 -16.91 1.75 -12.71
N LEU A 247 -15.66 1.88 -13.13
CA LEU A 247 -15.20 2.77 -14.22
C LEU A 247 -15.19 2.04 -15.57
N PHE A 248 -14.99 0.71 -15.55
CA PHE A 248 -14.92 -0.08 -16.78
C PHE A 248 -15.17 -1.57 -16.53
N ASP A 249 -15.80 -2.27 -17.48
CA ASP A 249 -15.92 -3.74 -17.54
C ASP A 249 -15.43 -4.19 -18.93
N GLY A 250 -14.33 -4.92 -18.98
CA GLY A 250 -13.68 -5.23 -20.26
C GLY A 250 -12.57 -6.26 -20.19
N LYS A 251 -11.73 -6.24 -21.22
CA LYS A 251 -10.51 -7.04 -21.32
C LYS A 251 -9.32 -6.16 -21.66
N ILE A 252 -8.15 -6.53 -21.16
CA ILE A 252 -6.87 -5.90 -21.52
C ILE A 252 -6.52 -6.32 -22.95
N VAL A 253 -6.38 -5.36 -23.86
CA VAL A 253 -6.02 -5.57 -25.28
C VAL A 253 -4.61 -5.11 -25.61
N ASP A 254 -3.98 -4.33 -24.74
CA ASP A 254 -2.56 -4.00 -24.84
C ASP A 254 -2.00 -3.69 -23.44
N VAL A 255 -0.75 -4.05 -23.21
CA VAL A 255 -0.04 -3.70 -21.97
C VAL A 255 1.45 -3.56 -22.23
N SER A 256 2.03 -2.46 -21.78
CA SER A 256 3.47 -2.22 -21.82
C SER A 256 4.03 -2.07 -20.40
N HIS A 257 5.19 -2.69 -20.17
CA HIS A 257 5.94 -2.58 -18.93
C HIS A 257 7.40 -2.22 -19.25
N GLU A 258 7.92 -1.20 -18.57
CA GLU A 258 9.31 -0.75 -18.67
C GLU A 258 9.85 -0.53 -17.25
N THR A 259 11.08 -0.97 -16.98
CA THR A 259 11.78 -0.59 -15.75
C THR A 259 12.82 0.47 -16.08
N ARG A 260 12.65 1.68 -15.53
CA ARG A 260 13.54 2.82 -15.79
C ARG A 260 13.80 3.58 -14.49
N ASP A 261 15.08 3.85 -14.20
CA ASP A 261 15.53 4.59 -13.00
C ASP A 261 15.05 3.98 -11.66
N GLY A 262 14.87 2.66 -11.62
CA GLY A 262 14.35 1.93 -10.45
C GLY A 262 12.83 1.98 -10.29
N TRP A 263 12.11 2.49 -11.29
CA TRP A 263 10.65 2.60 -11.31
C TRP A 263 10.04 1.70 -12.36
N HIS A 264 8.84 1.20 -12.07
CA HIS A 264 8.00 0.48 -13.03
C HIS A 264 7.10 1.46 -13.79
N TRP A 265 7.33 1.63 -15.08
CA TRP A 265 6.50 2.44 -15.96
C TRP A 265 5.63 1.53 -16.83
N GLY A 266 4.41 1.96 -17.12
CA GLY A 266 3.56 1.18 -18.00
C GLY A 266 2.30 1.88 -18.45
N LYS A 267 1.60 1.19 -19.35
CA LYS A 267 0.29 1.58 -19.85
C LYS A 267 -0.51 0.32 -20.12
N ALA A 268 -1.76 0.28 -19.67
CA ALA A 268 -2.71 -0.76 -20.01
C ALA A 268 -3.86 -0.16 -20.82
N VAL A 269 -4.25 -0.84 -21.90
CA VAL A 269 -5.41 -0.47 -22.73
C VAL A 269 -6.45 -1.57 -22.64
N LEU A 270 -7.69 -1.19 -22.34
CA LEU A 270 -8.82 -2.09 -22.16
C LEU A 270 -9.92 -1.75 -23.16
N ARG A 271 -10.66 -2.79 -23.57
CA ARG A 271 -11.86 -2.66 -24.42
C ARG A 271 -13.03 -3.47 -23.88
N PRO A 272 -14.28 -3.09 -24.19
CA PRO A 272 -15.47 -3.84 -23.79
C PRO A 272 -15.45 -5.27 -24.33
N LEU A 273 -16.06 -6.20 -23.59
CA LEU A 273 -16.13 -7.61 -23.99
C LEU A 273 -17.01 -7.84 -25.23
N ASP A 274 -18.01 -7.00 -25.43
CA ASP A 274 -18.92 -7.01 -26.58
C ASP A 274 -18.33 -6.32 -27.82
N ASN A 275 -17.08 -5.84 -27.74
CA ASN A 275 -16.39 -5.06 -28.76
C ASN A 275 -17.11 -3.74 -29.10
N GLY A 276 -17.74 -3.11 -28.10
CA GLY A 276 -18.15 -1.70 -28.17
C GLY A 276 -16.98 -0.75 -28.49
N PRO A 277 -17.28 0.51 -28.85
CA PRO A 277 -16.29 1.47 -29.35
C PRO A 277 -15.41 2.08 -28.25
N ASP A 278 -15.80 1.93 -26.98
CA ASP A 278 -15.09 2.54 -25.86
C ASP A 278 -13.67 1.96 -25.71
N GLU A 279 -12.74 2.84 -25.35
CA GLU A 279 -11.37 2.48 -24.98
C GLU A 279 -11.07 3.07 -23.61
N PHE A 280 -10.43 2.27 -22.76
CA PHE A 280 -10.06 2.67 -21.41
C PHE A 280 -8.57 2.48 -21.20
N GLU A 281 -7.89 3.52 -20.76
CA GLU A 281 -6.45 3.54 -20.61
C GLU A 281 -6.08 3.76 -19.15
N ILE A 282 -5.06 3.06 -18.67
CA ILE A 282 -4.48 3.26 -17.34
C ILE A 282 -2.98 3.51 -17.50
N GLU A 283 -2.49 4.63 -16.97
CA GLU A 283 -1.05 4.93 -16.89
C GLU A 283 -0.48 4.49 -15.55
N ILE A 284 0.73 3.93 -15.59
CA ILE A 284 1.40 3.27 -14.46
C ILE A 284 2.75 3.91 -14.18
N GLN A 285 3.00 4.25 -12.91
CA GLN A 285 4.31 4.53 -12.33
C GLN A 285 4.37 3.86 -10.95
N ASN A 286 4.81 2.59 -10.90
CA ASN A 286 4.58 1.61 -9.84
C ASN A 286 3.09 1.35 -9.57
N GLU A 287 2.35 2.40 -9.24
CA GLU A 287 0.91 2.41 -9.02
C GLU A 287 0.14 2.89 -10.27
N PHE A 288 -1.17 2.68 -10.26
CA PHE A 288 -2.09 3.28 -11.22
C PHE A 288 -2.29 4.77 -10.90
N ILE A 289 -1.89 5.63 -11.85
CA ILE A 289 -1.81 7.08 -11.64
C ILE A 289 -3.03 7.81 -12.19
N ILE A 290 -3.43 7.47 -13.42
CA ILE A 290 -4.61 8.05 -14.08
C ILE A 290 -5.27 7.01 -14.96
N ALA A 291 -6.60 7.02 -14.94
CA ALA A 291 -7.44 6.24 -15.81
C ALA A 291 -8.26 7.17 -16.71
N ARG A 292 -8.32 6.87 -18.01
CA ARG A 292 -9.09 7.64 -18.99
C ARG A 292 -10.03 6.77 -19.78
N LYS A 293 -11.25 7.23 -20.01
CA LYS A 293 -12.23 6.62 -20.89
C LYS A 293 -12.38 7.51 -22.12
N ASN A 294 -12.03 6.99 -23.30
CA ASN A 294 -12.06 7.74 -24.56
C ASN A 294 -11.31 9.08 -24.50
N GLY A 295 -10.20 9.13 -23.75
CA GLY A 295 -9.38 10.33 -23.55
C GLY A 295 -9.80 11.23 -22.38
N GLU A 296 -10.98 11.02 -21.79
CA GLU A 296 -11.47 11.82 -20.66
C GLU A 296 -11.10 11.17 -19.31
N PRO A 297 -10.64 11.94 -18.30
CA PRO A 297 -10.31 11.40 -16.97
C PRO A 297 -11.49 10.71 -16.27
N ALA A 298 -11.33 9.43 -15.97
CA ALA A 298 -12.29 8.61 -15.23
C ALA A 298 -11.90 8.47 -13.75
N ALA A 299 -10.61 8.52 -13.43
CA ALA A 299 -10.07 8.64 -12.08
C ALA A 299 -8.62 9.12 -12.16
N VAL A 300 -8.17 9.83 -11.12
CA VAL A 300 -6.81 10.35 -11.03
C VAL A 300 -6.33 10.32 -9.58
N VAL A 301 -5.04 10.05 -9.39
CA VAL A 301 -4.37 10.12 -8.09
C VAL A 301 -4.69 11.45 -7.35
N PRO A 302 -4.90 11.44 -6.01
CA PRO A 302 -4.80 10.32 -5.07
C PRO A 302 -5.92 9.28 -5.08
N GLU A 303 -7.01 9.47 -5.83
CA GLU A 303 -8.08 8.46 -5.88
C GLU A 303 -7.52 7.10 -6.34
N LEU A 304 -8.05 6.03 -5.77
CA LEU A 304 -7.59 4.69 -6.05
C LEU A 304 -8.23 4.22 -7.36
N ILE A 305 -7.38 3.77 -8.28
CA ILE A 305 -7.78 2.99 -9.45
C ILE A 305 -7.45 1.54 -9.08
N ILE A 306 -8.44 0.65 -9.15
CA ILE A 306 -8.27 -0.76 -8.80
C ILE A 306 -8.67 -1.62 -9.98
N VAL A 307 -7.75 -2.46 -10.43
CA VAL A 307 -8.03 -3.47 -11.46
C VAL A 307 -8.33 -4.80 -10.77
N LEU A 308 -9.52 -5.33 -11.02
CA LEU A 308 -10.03 -6.55 -10.39
C LEU A 308 -10.31 -7.60 -11.47
N ASP A 309 -9.96 -8.85 -11.19
CA ASP A 309 -10.39 -9.98 -12.02
C ASP A 309 -11.91 -9.96 -12.15
N ARG A 310 -12.42 -10.07 -13.38
CA ARG A 310 -13.83 -9.84 -13.65
C ARG A 310 -14.76 -10.85 -12.98
N GLU A 311 -14.32 -12.10 -12.81
CA GLU A 311 -15.18 -13.18 -12.35
C GLU A 311 -15.07 -13.36 -10.83
N THR A 312 -13.87 -13.16 -10.29
CA THR A 312 -13.59 -13.37 -8.86
C THR A 312 -13.57 -12.04 -8.10
N GLY A 313 -13.22 -10.92 -8.72
CA GLY A 313 -12.95 -9.67 -8.01
C GLY A 313 -11.59 -9.67 -7.29
N GLU A 314 -10.66 -10.54 -7.67
CA GLU A 314 -9.30 -10.54 -7.10
C GLU A 314 -8.55 -9.29 -7.59
N PRO A 315 -8.04 -8.45 -6.68
CA PRO A 315 -7.27 -7.27 -7.06
C PRO A 315 -5.91 -7.68 -7.64
N MET A 316 -5.45 -6.89 -8.61
CA MET A 316 -4.18 -7.11 -9.30
C MET A 316 -3.25 -5.93 -9.07
N THR A 317 -1.97 -6.21 -8.84
CA THR A 317 -0.91 -5.22 -8.92
C THR A 317 -0.62 -4.85 -10.37
N ALA A 318 0.10 -3.75 -10.59
CA ALA A 318 0.40 -3.24 -11.92
C ALA A 318 1.23 -4.24 -12.73
N GLU A 319 2.20 -4.90 -12.10
CA GLU A 319 3.06 -5.90 -12.72
C GLU A 319 2.35 -7.21 -13.04
N MET A 320 1.11 -7.44 -12.57
CA MET A 320 0.29 -8.62 -12.90
C MET A 320 -0.54 -8.44 -14.17
N LEU A 321 -0.68 -7.21 -14.68
CA LEU A 321 -1.53 -6.94 -15.85
C LEU A 321 -0.98 -7.63 -17.11
N ARG A 322 -1.81 -8.42 -17.80
CA ARG A 322 -1.43 -9.15 -19.02
C ARG A 322 -2.52 -9.03 -20.09
N TYR A 323 -2.09 -9.09 -21.35
CA TYR A 323 -3.01 -9.18 -22.48
C TYR A 323 -4.01 -10.33 -22.28
N GLY A 324 -5.29 -10.05 -22.56
CA GLY A 324 -6.37 -11.04 -22.55
C GLY A 324 -7.05 -11.23 -21.20
N LEU A 325 -6.53 -10.67 -20.10
CA LEU A 325 -7.22 -10.68 -18.82
C LEU A 325 -8.56 -9.94 -18.92
N ARG A 326 -9.61 -10.55 -18.38
CA ARG A 326 -10.94 -9.92 -18.24
C ARG A 326 -11.00 -9.29 -16.87
N VAL A 327 -11.28 -7.99 -16.83
CA VAL A 327 -11.20 -7.21 -15.60
C VAL A 327 -12.36 -6.23 -15.50
N LYS A 328 -12.70 -5.87 -14.26
CA LYS A 328 -13.42 -4.64 -13.98
C LYS A 328 -12.46 -3.64 -13.33
N VAL A 329 -12.57 -2.39 -13.71
CA VAL A 329 -11.85 -1.28 -13.08
C VAL A 329 -12.80 -0.60 -12.12
N VAL A 330 -12.43 -0.53 -10.86
CA VAL A 330 -13.15 0.21 -9.82
C VAL A 330 -12.35 1.46 -9.47
N GLY A 331 -13.05 2.58 -9.39
CA GLY A 331 -12.53 3.79 -8.77
C GLY A 331 -13.00 3.84 -7.32
N TYR A 332 -12.12 4.22 -6.40
CA TYR A 332 -12.49 4.44 -5.00
C TYR A 332 -11.80 5.68 -4.39
N SER A 333 -12.55 6.45 -3.60
CA SER A 333 -12.02 7.65 -2.97
C SER A 333 -10.87 7.40 -2.01
N SER A 334 -9.87 8.27 -2.09
CA SER A 334 -8.80 8.32 -1.10
C SER A 334 -9.33 8.79 0.25
N ALA A 335 -8.58 8.53 1.33
CA ALA A 335 -8.93 9.05 2.65
C ALA A 335 -9.01 10.60 2.64
N GLU A 336 -9.87 11.18 3.47
CA GLU A 336 -10.09 12.64 3.51
C GLU A 336 -8.80 13.44 3.70
N ILE A 337 -7.92 12.98 4.61
CA ILE A 337 -6.62 13.63 4.86
C ILE A 337 -5.76 13.74 3.60
N MET A 338 -5.89 12.80 2.66
CA MET A 338 -5.11 12.78 1.42
C MET A 338 -5.58 13.81 0.40
N ARG A 339 -6.83 14.28 0.51
CA ARG A 339 -7.46 15.26 -0.38
C ARG A 339 -7.23 16.71 0.07
N ARG A 340 -6.55 16.91 1.21
CA ARG A 340 -6.20 18.26 1.70
C ARG A 340 -5.20 18.94 0.76
N PRO A 341 -5.25 20.27 0.61
CA PRO A 341 -4.38 20.99 -0.33
C PRO A 341 -2.88 20.69 -0.16
N GLU A 342 -2.38 20.71 1.08
CA GLU A 342 -0.97 20.44 1.41
C GLU A 342 -0.52 19.01 1.07
N CYS A 343 -1.44 18.05 1.13
CA CYS A 343 -1.22 16.67 0.73
C CYS A 343 -1.20 16.53 -0.80
N LEU A 344 -2.13 17.20 -1.50
CA LEU A 344 -2.20 17.22 -2.96
C LEU A 344 -0.99 17.90 -3.62
N GLU A 345 -0.26 18.77 -2.92
CA GLU A 345 1.01 19.30 -3.40
C GLU A 345 2.10 18.22 -3.51
N VAL A 346 2.01 17.15 -2.71
CA VAL A 346 3.01 16.07 -2.64
C VAL A 346 2.65 14.89 -3.54
N TRP A 347 1.37 14.50 -3.60
CA TRP A 347 0.92 13.32 -4.36
C TRP A 347 -0.31 13.58 -5.26
N GLY A 348 -0.69 14.84 -5.46
CA GLY A 348 -1.73 15.17 -6.43
C GLY A 348 -1.25 15.00 -7.87
N PRO A 349 -2.14 15.19 -8.86
CA PRO A 349 -1.84 14.94 -10.28
C PRO A 349 -0.57 15.66 -10.78
N LYS A 350 -0.34 16.90 -10.32
CA LYS A 350 0.82 17.72 -10.70
C LYS A 350 2.15 17.12 -10.23
N ALA A 351 2.18 16.43 -9.09
CA ALA A 351 3.39 15.74 -8.59
C ALA A 351 3.81 14.59 -9.50
N PHE A 352 2.85 14.03 -10.26
CA PHE A 352 3.08 13.00 -11.29
C PHE A 352 3.25 13.58 -12.70
N GLY A 353 3.39 14.91 -12.83
CA GLY A 353 3.56 15.57 -14.12
C GLY A 353 2.29 15.67 -14.98
N LEU A 354 1.11 15.45 -14.40
CA LEU A 354 -0.16 15.63 -15.09
C LEU A 354 -0.57 17.11 -15.08
N ASP A 355 -0.85 17.66 -16.26
CA ASP A 355 -1.34 19.04 -16.43
C ASP A 355 -2.86 19.13 -16.18
N MET A 356 -3.25 18.85 -14.93
CA MET A 356 -4.64 18.94 -14.47
C MET A 356 -4.72 19.14 -12.95
N ASP A 357 -5.86 19.63 -12.49
CA ASP A 357 -6.19 19.66 -11.07
C ASP A 357 -6.80 18.34 -10.61
N PHE A 358 -6.75 18.10 -9.30
CA PHE A 358 -7.40 16.96 -8.68
C PHE A 358 -8.91 16.98 -8.90
N MET A 359 -9.48 15.83 -9.26
CA MET A 359 -10.92 15.64 -9.43
C MET A 359 -11.37 14.41 -8.63
N PRO A 360 -12.31 14.56 -7.68
CA PRO A 360 -12.90 13.42 -6.97
C PRO A 360 -13.61 12.45 -7.92
N ILE A 361 -13.64 11.16 -7.60
CA ILE A 361 -14.30 10.15 -8.46
C ILE A 361 -15.79 10.43 -8.70
N SER A 362 -16.48 11.09 -7.77
CA SER A 362 -17.87 11.52 -7.92
C SER A 362 -18.08 12.51 -9.07
N GLU A 363 -17.03 13.23 -9.49
CA GLU A 363 -17.06 14.23 -10.56
C GLU A 363 -16.50 13.72 -11.89
N CYS A 364 -15.67 12.66 -11.86
CA CYS A 364 -15.12 12.04 -13.06
C CYS A 364 -16.18 11.30 -13.91
N VAL A 365 -15.88 11.06 -15.19
CA VAL A 365 -16.78 10.24 -16.06
C VAL A 365 -16.93 8.81 -15.52
N ALA A 366 -18.04 8.15 -15.89
CA ALA A 366 -18.31 6.75 -15.60
C ALA A 366 -18.04 5.85 -16.80
#